data_AF-A0A4C1Z6Z8-F1
#
_entry.id   AF-A0A4C1Z6Z8-F1
#
_cell.length_a   1.000
_cell.length_b   1.000
_cell.length_c   1.000
_cell.angle_alpha   90.00
_cell.angle_beta   90.00
_cell.angle_gamma   90.00
#
_symmetry.space_group_name_H-M   'P 1'
#
loop_
_entity.id
_entity.type
_entity.pdbx_description
1 polymer ?
#
loop_
_entity_poly.entity_id
_entity_poly.type
_entity_poly.pdbx_seq_one_letter_code
_entity_poly.pdbx_strand_id
1 'polypeptide(L)'
;MLNASSKRMILMFLARDMHYEVCGGRPGLCDAMRPASGPDLLRYLRKVKFTGLSGDEFRFDANGDGPTRYNILHFKQVSRGVYRWLRVGQFLDDELQLDLDDIQFKWWERRPPESVCSAECELGQAKQYVEGESCCWHCFNCTQYEIRSPLVETACMECPRGTLPDATRTFCRTIPEAYLRPDSAWAIGAMTFSSVGIIITAFVCGVWVRHSGTPVVRASGRELSYVLLAGILMCYSVTFALVFRPTDLLCSIQR
;
A
#
# COMPACT_ATOMS: atom_id res chain seq x y z
N MET A 1 0.71 -33.08 26.48
CA MET A 1 0.84 -34.07 27.57
C MET A 1 0.20 -35.38 27.14
N LEU A 2 0.91 -36.51 27.29
CA LEU A 2 0.38 -37.85 26.97
C LEU A 2 -0.71 -38.26 27.98
N ASN A 3 -1.84 -38.77 27.48
CA ASN A 3 -2.89 -39.30 28.33
C ASN A 3 -2.44 -40.62 29.02
N ALA A 4 -3.15 -41.03 30.08
CA ALA A 4 -2.79 -42.22 30.86
C ALA A 4 -2.83 -43.52 30.03
N SER A 5 -3.74 -43.61 29.06
CA SER A 5 -3.89 -44.77 28.18
C SER A 5 -2.68 -44.93 27.24
N SER A 6 -2.20 -43.83 26.64
CA SER A 6 -1.00 -43.81 25.80
C SER A 6 0.23 -44.21 26.59
N LYS A 7 0.40 -43.74 27.84
CA LYS A 7 1.53 -44.14 28.70
C LYS A 7 1.56 -45.65 28.96
N ARG A 8 0.40 -46.27 29.22
CA ARG A 8 0.31 -47.72 29.42
C ARG A 8 0.64 -48.49 28.14
N MET A 9 0.13 -48.04 26.99
CA MET A 9 0.46 -48.66 25.70
C MET A 9 1.96 -48.54 25.42
N ILE A 10 2.57 -47.36 25.58
CA ILE A 10 4.01 -47.17 25.36
C ILE A 10 4.82 -48.19 26.17
N LEU A 11 4.53 -48.34 27.47
CA LEU A 11 5.24 -49.28 28.34
C LEU A 11 5.01 -50.74 27.92
N MET A 12 3.78 -51.09 27.52
CA MET A 12 3.42 -52.43 27.05
C MET A 12 4.17 -52.79 25.77
N PHE A 13 4.17 -51.90 24.77
CA PHE A 13 4.86 -52.11 23.50
C PHE A 13 6.38 -52.14 23.70
N LEU A 14 6.93 -51.25 24.54
CA LEU A 14 8.33 -51.30 24.95
C LEU A 14 8.70 -52.65 25.56
N ALA A 15 7.93 -53.14 26.54
CA ALA A 15 8.24 -54.37 27.25
C ALA A 15 8.15 -55.58 26.31
N ARG A 16 7.16 -55.58 25.42
CA ARG A 16 6.98 -56.62 24.40
C ARG A 16 8.16 -56.65 23.42
N ASP A 17 8.54 -55.50 22.87
CA ASP A 17 9.57 -55.44 21.82
C ASP A 17 10.96 -55.77 22.42
N MET A 18 11.25 -55.27 23.64
CA MET A 18 12.47 -55.63 24.36
C MET A 18 12.50 -57.11 24.76
N HIS A 19 11.38 -57.67 25.23
CA HIS A 19 11.28 -59.10 25.59
C HIS A 19 11.42 -60.01 24.37
N TYR A 20 10.83 -59.63 23.24
CA TYR A 20 10.95 -60.39 22.00
C TYR A 20 12.41 -60.49 21.53
N GLU A 21 13.15 -59.37 21.53
CA GLU A 21 14.55 -59.34 21.11
C GLU A 21 15.50 -60.02 22.12
N VAL A 22 15.31 -59.81 23.42
CA VAL A 22 16.25 -60.27 24.45
C VAL A 22 15.94 -61.69 24.93
N CYS A 23 14.67 -62.05 25.07
CA CYS A 23 14.22 -63.34 25.60
C CYS A 23 13.69 -64.31 24.53
N GLY A 24 13.64 -63.91 23.26
CA GLY A 24 13.21 -64.75 22.13
C GLY A 24 11.74 -65.20 22.22
N GLY A 25 10.88 -64.41 22.87
CA GLY A 25 9.45 -64.70 23.00
C GLY A 25 9.08 -65.83 23.98
N ARG A 26 10.02 -66.29 24.82
CA ARG A 26 9.72 -67.32 25.84
C ARG A 26 8.76 -66.81 26.91
N PRO A 27 7.82 -67.62 27.40
CA PRO A 27 6.92 -67.19 28.47
C PRO A 27 7.70 -66.88 29.75
N GLY A 28 7.39 -65.74 30.39
CA GLY A 28 8.08 -65.25 31.58
C GLY A 28 9.26 -64.32 31.29
N LEU A 29 9.90 -63.80 32.35
CA LEU A 29 11.02 -62.88 32.25
C LEU A 29 12.35 -63.66 32.25
N CYS A 30 13.22 -63.41 31.27
CA CYS A 30 14.54 -64.04 31.22
C CYS A 30 15.57 -63.29 32.09
N ASP A 31 16.69 -63.96 32.41
CA ASP A 31 17.74 -63.40 33.27
C ASP A 31 18.34 -62.09 32.74
N ALA A 32 18.40 -61.92 31.42
CA ALA A 32 18.89 -60.71 30.77
C ALA A 32 17.99 -59.47 30.99
N MET A 33 16.74 -59.65 31.44
CA MET A 33 15.85 -58.55 31.85
C MET A 33 15.71 -58.46 33.38
N ARG A 34 16.55 -59.17 34.15
CA ARG A 34 16.48 -59.26 35.62
C ARG A 34 17.81 -58.87 36.29
N PRO A 35 18.06 -57.57 36.57
CA PRO A 35 17.20 -56.41 36.33
C PRO A 35 17.37 -55.83 34.92
N ALA A 36 16.32 -55.17 34.41
CA ALA A 36 16.41 -54.44 33.16
C ALA A 36 17.31 -53.20 33.31
N SER A 37 18.29 -53.07 32.43
CA SER A 37 19.20 -51.92 32.35
C SER A 37 18.43 -50.67 31.88
N GLY A 38 18.57 -49.56 32.63
CA GLY A 38 17.92 -48.28 32.31
C GLY A 38 18.29 -47.70 30.93
N PRO A 39 19.59 -47.69 30.54
CA PRO A 39 20.00 -47.28 29.19
C PRO A 39 19.39 -48.11 28.06
N ASP A 40 19.25 -49.43 28.27
CA ASP A 40 18.63 -50.30 27.27
C ASP A 40 17.12 -50.03 27.19
N LEU A 41 16.46 -49.85 28.33
CA LEU A 41 15.05 -49.45 28.39
C LEU A 41 14.80 -48.16 27.61
N LEU A 42 15.66 -47.14 27.78
CA LEU A 42 15.57 -45.88 27.05
C LEU A 42 15.77 -46.06 25.54
N ARG A 43 16.70 -46.94 25.13
CA ARG A 43 16.95 -47.26 23.72
C ARG A 43 15.70 -47.87 23.06
N TYR A 44 15.02 -48.77 23.74
CA TYR A 44 13.76 -49.35 23.26
C TYR A 44 12.62 -48.33 23.30
N LEU A 45 12.54 -47.49 24.33
CA LEU A 45 11.49 -46.48 24.49
C LEU A 45 11.46 -45.51 23.31
N ARG A 46 12.63 -45.04 22.86
CA ARG A 46 12.75 -44.13 21.71
C ARG A 46 12.33 -44.74 20.38
N LYS A 47 12.30 -46.07 20.26
CA LYS A 47 11.94 -46.79 19.03
C LYS A 47 10.48 -47.26 19.00
N VAL A 48 9.73 -47.06 20.09
CA VAL A 48 8.35 -47.51 20.19
C VAL A 48 7.50 -46.86 19.08
N LYS A 49 6.90 -47.71 18.25
CA LYS A 49 5.88 -47.32 17.26
C LYS A 49 4.67 -48.25 17.43
N PHE A 50 3.49 -47.67 17.59
CA PHE A 50 2.24 -48.43 17.67
C PHE A 50 1.05 -47.63 17.16
N THR A 51 -0.02 -48.32 16.82
CA THR A 51 -1.31 -47.71 16.53
C THR A 51 -2.13 -47.63 17.81
N GLY A 52 -2.53 -46.42 18.20
CA GLY A 52 -3.34 -46.17 19.38
C GLY A 52 -4.77 -46.68 19.24
N LEU A 53 -5.53 -46.64 20.33
CA LEU A 53 -6.95 -47.05 20.35
C LEU A 53 -7.84 -46.23 19.41
N SER A 54 -7.43 -45.01 19.09
CA SER A 54 -8.12 -44.11 18.15
C SER A 54 -7.77 -44.37 16.69
N GLY A 55 -6.89 -45.33 16.38
CA GLY A 55 -6.38 -45.58 15.03
C GLY A 55 -5.19 -44.71 14.62
N ASP A 56 -4.76 -43.78 15.47
CA ASP A 56 -3.61 -42.90 15.22
C ASP A 56 -2.27 -43.64 15.39
N GLU A 57 -1.32 -43.40 14.48
CA GLU A 57 0.07 -43.85 14.70
C GLU A 57 0.79 -42.99 15.73
N PHE A 58 1.37 -43.65 16.73
CA PHE A 58 2.20 -43.03 17.75
C PHE A 58 3.68 -43.33 17.50
N ARG A 59 4.52 -42.30 17.54
CA ARG A 59 5.98 -42.39 17.53
C ARG A 59 6.59 -41.24 18.32
N PHE A 60 7.76 -41.46 18.92
CA PHE A 60 8.55 -40.37 19.47
C PHE A 60 9.33 -39.65 18.37
N ASP A 61 9.57 -38.35 18.55
CA ASP A 61 10.50 -37.58 17.73
C ASP A 61 11.97 -37.82 18.15
N ALA A 62 12.91 -37.10 17.52
CA ALA A 62 14.34 -37.21 17.84
C ALA A 62 14.68 -36.79 19.28
N ASN A 63 13.87 -35.92 19.89
CA ASN A 63 14.05 -35.41 21.24
C ASN A 63 13.38 -36.29 22.30
N GLY A 64 12.51 -37.22 21.89
CA GLY A 64 11.74 -38.08 22.77
C GLY A 64 10.35 -37.54 23.11
N ASP A 65 9.86 -36.55 22.37
CA ASP A 65 8.52 -36.01 22.50
C ASP A 65 7.52 -36.79 21.64
N GLY A 66 6.28 -36.88 22.13
CA GLY A 66 5.18 -37.49 21.36
C GLY A 66 4.66 -36.54 20.27
N PRO A 67 3.87 -37.06 19.31
CA PRO A 67 3.32 -36.25 18.23
C PRO A 67 2.40 -35.14 18.77
N THR A 68 2.46 -33.95 18.17
CA THR A 68 1.68 -32.78 18.55
C THR A 68 0.25 -32.91 18.03
N ARG A 69 -0.70 -33.14 18.94
CA ARG A 69 -2.12 -33.29 18.60
C ARG A 69 -2.99 -32.55 19.61
N TYR A 70 -3.67 -31.51 19.15
CA TYR A 70 -4.53 -30.68 19.99
C TYR A 70 -5.87 -30.42 19.34
N ASN A 71 -6.93 -30.43 20.14
CA ASN A 71 -8.23 -29.92 19.73
C ASN A 71 -8.31 -28.44 20.11
N ILE A 72 -8.74 -27.62 19.17
CA ILE A 72 -8.95 -26.19 19.40
C ILE A 72 -10.41 -25.99 19.77
N LEU A 73 -10.63 -25.46 20.97
CA LEU A 73 -11.96 -25.22 21.51
C LEU A 73 -12.24 -23.72 21.52
N HIS A 74 -13.44 -23.34 21.09
CA HIS A 74 -13.93 -21.97 21.15
C HIS A 74 -15.11 -21.90 22.12
N PHE A 75 -15.08 -20.95 23.04
CA PHE A 75 -16.19 -20.68 23.94
C PHE A 75 -17.11 -19.64 23.32
N LYS A 76 -18.27 -20.07 22.82
CA LYS A 76 -19.20 -19.18 22.12
C LYS A 76 -20.63 -19.34 22.62
N GLN A 77 -21.41 -18.30 22.37
CA GLN A 77 -22.84 -18.31 22.61
C GLN A 77 -23.53 -19.05 21.47
N VAL A 78 -24.16 -20.20 21.76
CA VAL A 78 -24.86 -21.02 20.76
C VAL A 78 -26.33 -20.59 20.64
N SER A 79 -26.93 -20.17 21.74
CA SER A 79 -28.26 -19.55 21.77
C SER A 79 -28.27 -18.42 22.79
N ARG A 80 -29.25 -17.52 22.72
CA ARG A 80 -29.34 -16.36 23.63
C ARG A 80 -29.24 -16.82 25.10
N GLY A 81 -28.19 -16.38 25.79
CA GLY A 81 -27.87 -16.74 27.17
C GLY A 81 -27.16 -18.09 27.39
N VAL A 82 -26.95 -18.91 26.36
CA VAL A 82 -26.36 -20.25 26.48
C VAL A 82 -24.98 -20.29 25.81
N TYR A 83 -23.97 -20.61 26.62
CA TYR A 83 -22.58 -20.69 26.18
C TYR A 83 -22.07 -22.12 26.28
N ARG A 84 -21.27 -22.54 25.29
CA ARG A 84 -20.67 -23.88 25.25
C ARG A 84 -19.28 -23.82 24.66
N TRP A 85 -18.46 -24.78 25.09
CA TRP A 85 -17.20 -25.11 24.43
C TRP A 85 -17.50 -25.97 23.22
N LEU A 86 -17.10 -25.50 22.04
CA LEU A 86 -17.23 -26.22 20.79
C LEU A 86 -15.85 -26.40 20.19
N ARG A 87 -15.59 -27.58 19.63
CA ARG A 87 -14.37 -27.82 18.88
C ARG A 87 -14.51 -27.13 17.52
N VAL A 88 -13.62 -26.19 17.23
CA VAL A 88 -13.60 -25.40 15.98
C VAL A 88 -12.40 -25.75 15.11
N GLY A 89 -11.50 -26.60 15.60
CA GLY A 89 -10.32 -26.98 14.83
C GLY A 89 -9.48 -28.03 15.54
N GLN A 90 -8.39 -28.38 14.87
CA GLN A 90 -7.36 -29.27 15.36
C GLN A 90 -5.99 -28.82 14.89
N PHE A 91 -4.98 -29.11 15.70
CA PHE A 91 -3.58 -28.94 15.37
C PHE A 91 -2.95 -30.33 15.35
N LEU A 92 -2.45 -30.75 14.19
CA LEU A 92 -1.91 -32.08 13.95
C LEU A 92 -0.57 -31.96 13.23
N ASP A 93 0.50 -32.47 13.84
CA ASP A 93 1.83 -32.59 13.22
C ASP A 93 2.28 -31.28 12.53
N ASP A 94 2.13 -30.16 13.27
CA ASP A 94 2.44 -28.78 12.86
C ASP A 94 1.52 -28.13 11.82
N GLU A 95 0.42 -28.79 11.46
CA GLU A 95 -0.62 -28.23 10.60
C GLU A 95 -1.82 -27.75 11.43
N LEU A 96 -2.20 -26.48 11.25
CA LEU A 96 -3.38 -25.88 11.85
C LEU A 96 -4.58 -26.02 10.91
N GLN A 97 -5.58 -26.78 11.34
CA GLN A 97 -6.86 -26.89 10.66
C GLN A 97 -7.94 -26.23 11.51
N LEU A 98 -8.45 -25.10 11.03
CA LEU A 98 -9.42 -24.28 11.75
C LEU A 98 -10.63 -24.00 10.86
N ASP A 99 -11.82 -24.27 11.38
CA ASP A 99 -13.07 -23.90 10.75
C ASP A 99 -13.45 -22.48 11.20
N LEU A 100 -13.24 -21.52 10.29
CA LEU A 100 -13.54 -20.11 10.55
C LEU A 100 -15.05 -19.82 10.58
N ASP A 101 -15.87 -20.64 9.92
CA ASP A 101 -17.33 -20.47 9.90
C ASP A 101 -17.95 -20.84 11.25
N ASP A 102 -17.30 -21.77 11.96
CA ASP A 102 -17.64 -22.17 13.32
C ASP A 102 -17.12 -21.22 14.41
N ILE A 103 -16.34 -20.19 14.05
CA ILE A 103 -15.86 -19.18 15.00
C ILE A 103 -16.83 -18.00 15.03
N GLN A 104 -17.18 -17.59 16.25
CA GLN A 104 -18.11 -16.49 16.47
C GLN A 104 -17.78 -15.79 17.78
N PHE A 105 -17.42 -14.50 17.71
CA PHE A 105 -17.07 -13.71 18.87
C PHE A 105 -18.27 -12.97 19.44
N LYS A 106 -19.15 -12.42 18.58
CA LYS A 106 -20.41 -11.79 18.98
C LYS A 106 -21.60 -12.49 18.32
N TRP A 107 -22.78 -12.35 18.92
CA TRP A 107 -24.02 -12.95 18.41
C TRP A 107 -24.32 -12.58 16.94
N TRP A 108 -23.96 -11.37 16.52
CA TRP A 108 -24.20 -10.83 15.17
C TRP A 108 -22.92 -10.63 14.34
N GLU A 109 -21.73 -10.83 14.93
CA GLU A 109 -20.45 -10.62 14.26
C GLU A 109 -19.55 -11.83 14.42
N ARG A 110 -19.24 -12.47 13.28
CA ARG A 110 -18.29 -13.59 13.23
C ARG A 110 -16.84 -13.13 13.24
N ARG A 111 -16.58 -11.89 12.82
CA ARG A 111 -15.22 -11.36 12.73
C ARG A 111 -14.56 -11.29 14.11
N PRO A 112 -13.26 -11.64 14.21
CA PRO A 112 -12.51 -11.42 15.43
C PRO A 112 -12.45 -9.92 15.74
N PRO A 113 -12.41 -9.54 17.03
CA PRO A 113 -12.07 -8.17 17.38
C PRO A 113 -10.66 -7.86 16.90
N GLU A 114 -10.45 -6.65 16.38
CA GLU A 114 -9.12 -6.19 16.03
C GLU A 114 -8.29 -5.97 17.30
N SER A 115 -7.13 -6.64 17.37
CA SER A 115 -6.18 -6.53 18.47
C SER A 115 -4.91 -5.82 17.99
N VAL A 116 -5.06 -4.57 17.54
CA VAL A 116 -3.94 -3.72 17.08
C VAL A 116 -3.76 -2.54 18.03
N CYS A 117 -2.51 -2.12 18.26
CA CYS A 117 -2.20 -0.99 19.12
C CYS A 117 -2.59 0.34 18.48
N SER A 118 -2.39 0.46 17.18
CA SER A 118 -2.62 1.68 16.41
C SER A 118 -3.33 1.31 15.12
N ALA A 119 -4.32 2.12 14.75
CA ALA A 119 -5.02 1.96 13.48
C ALA A 119 -4.09 2.32 12.30
N GLU A 120 -4.44 1.82 11.11
CA GLU A 120 -3.72 2.18 9.90
C GLU A 120 -3.91 3.68 9.59
N CYS A 121 -2.84 4.36 9.16
CA CYS A 121 -2.88 5.80 8.90
C CYS A 121 -3.66 6.15 7.63
N GLU A 122 -4.23 7.34 7.60
CA GLU A 122 -4.96 7.83 6.43
C GLU A 122 -4.02 8.18 5.26
N LEU A 123 -4.61 8.41 4.09
CA LEU A 123 -3.84 8.84 2.91
C LEU A 123 -3.19 10.20 3.17
N GLY A 124 -1.89 10.31 2.89
CA GLY A 124 -1.10 11.53 3.13
C GLY A 124 -0.55 11.67 4.54
N GLN A 125 -0.75 10.67 5.41
CA GLN A 125 -0.12 10.56 6.72
C GLN A 125 1.06 9.61 6.70
N ALA A 126 2.09 9.93 7.46
CA ALA A 126 3.23 9.05 7.72
C ALA A 126 3.14 8.46 9.13
N LYS A 127 3.74 7.27 9.30
CA LYS A 127 3.82 6.57 10.58
C LYS A 127 5.01 7.05 11.40
N GLN A 128 4.81 7.24 12.69
CA GLN A 128 5.89 7.47 13.64
C GLN A 128 5.82 6.39 14.71
N TYR A 129 6.75 5.44 14.69
CA TYR A 129 6.80 4.35 15.67
C TYR A 129 7.12 4.89 17.07
N VAL A 130 6.47 4.31 18.07
CA VAL A 130 6.69 4.64 19.48
C VAL A 130 7.96 3.96 19.96
N GLU A 131 8.87 4.70 20.61
CA GLU A 131 10.08 4.12 21.17
C GLU A 131 9.75 3.09 22.24
N GLY A 132 10.34 1.89 22.14
CA GLY A 132 10.11 0.78 23.06
C GLY A 132 8.96 -0.15 22.65
N GLU A 133 8.10 0.23 21.72
CA GLU A 133 6.94 -0.58 21.27
C GLU A 133 6.98 -0.80 19.75
N SER A 134 7.24 -2.03 19.30
CA SER A 134 7.43 -2.32 17.87
C SER A 134 6.14 -2.28 17.02
N CYS A 135 4.98 -2.42 17.66
CA CYS A 135 3.68 -2.54 16.99
C CYS A 135 2.80 -1.27 17.12
N CYS A 136 3.30 -0.23 17.78
CA CYS A 136 2.55 1.00 18.05
C CYS A 136 3.14 2.16 17.26
N TRP A 137 2.27 2.97 16.67
CA TRP A 137 2.67 4.17 15.93
C TRP A 137 1.65 5.30 16.08
N HIS A 138 2.14 6.53 15.91
CA HIS A 138 1.31 7.71 15.72
C HIS A 138 1.28 8.10 14.26
N CYS A 139 0.11 8.48 13.77
CA CYS A 139 -0.05 9.03 12.42
C CYS A 139 0.13 10.54 12.47
N PHE A 140 0.99 11.08 11.62
CA PHE A 140 1.16 12.52 11.47
C PHE A 140 0.98 12.94 10.01
N ASN A 141 0.45 14.15 9.81
CA ASN A 141 0.24 14.70 8.47
C ASN A 141 1.56 15.23 7.91
N CYS A 142 1.85 14.90 6.64
CA CYS A 142 2.92 15.57 5.91
C CYS A 142 2.57 17.06 5.69
N THR A 143 3.61 17.89 5.54
CA THR A 143 3.44 19.34 5.41
C THR A 143 2.82 19.76 4.07
N GLN A 144 2.68 21.06 3.81
CA GLN A 144 2.01 21.58 2.61
C GLN A 144 2.70 21.20 1.29
N TYR A 145 4.02 21.01 1.30
CA TYR A 145 4.83 20.76 0.10
C TYR A 145 5.36 19.32 0.04
N GLU A 146 4.87 18.46 0.92
CA GLU A 146 5.31 17.08 1.06
C GLU A 146 4.19 16.09 0.77
N ILE A 147 4.59 14.92 0.31
CA ILE A 147 3.76 13.74 0.16
C ILE A 147 4.27 12.63 1.07
N ARG A 148 3.41 11.67 1.41
CA ARG A 148 3.88 10.43 2.06
C ARG A 148 4.82 9.70 1.10
N SER A 149 5.99 9.30 1.57
CA SER A 149 6.94 8.56 0.72
C SER A 149 6.37 7.19 0.32
N PRO A 150 6.37 6.84 -0.98
CA PRO A 150 5.90 5.54 -1.46
C PRO A 150 6.88 4.40 -1.11
N LEU A 151 8.14 4.73 -0.77
CA LEU A 151 9.18 3.76 -0.41
C LEU A 151 9.25 3.52 1.10
N VAL A 152 8.91 4.55 1.89
CA VAL A 152 9.11 4.55 3.35
C VAL A 152 7.86 5.11 4.03
N GLU A 153 7.12 4.27 4.73
CA GLU A 153 5.85 4.69 5.37
C GLU A 153 6.04 5.70 6.51
N THR A 154 7.26 5.81 7.06
CA THR A 154 7.58 6.69 8.16
C THR A 154 8.10 8.06 7.74
N ALA A 155 8.29 8.28 6.44
CA ALA A 155 8.90 9.49 5.92
C ALA A 155 7.92 10.27 5.03
N CYS A 156 7.96 11.59 5.19
CA CYS A 156 7.42 12.53 4.21
C CYS A 156 8.53 12.93 3.24
N MET A 157 8.19 13.13 1.98
CA MET A 157 9.12 13.57 0.95
C MET A 157 8.62 14.86 0.31
N GLU A 158 9.52 15.82 0.10
CA GLU A 158 9.20 17.06 -0.59
C GLU A 158 8.96 16.84 -2.08
N CYS A 159 7.99 17.55 -2.63
CA CYS A 159 7.74 17.58 -4.06
C CYS A 159 8.84 18.35 -4.80
N PRO A 160 9.25 17.90 -6.01
CA PRO A 160 10.23 18.61 -6.82
C PRO A 160 9.73 20.01 -7.20
N ARG A 161 10.66 20.93 -7.43
CA ARG A 161 10.34 22.31 -7.84
C ARG A 161 9.46 22.33 -9.09
N GLY A 162 8.43 23.18 -9.06
CA GLY A 162 7.42 23.25 -10.13
C GLY A 162 6.28 22.26 -9.96
N THR A 163 6.24 21.48 -8.87
CA THR A 163 5.15 20.58 -8.52
C THR A 163 4.61 20.86 -7.12
N LEU A 164 3.37 20.46 -6.86
CA LEU A 164 2.65 20.62 -5.60
C LEU A 164 1.97 19.28 -5.24
N PRO A 165 1.85 18.91 -3.95
CA PRO A 165 1.06 17.75 -3.55
C PRO A 165 -0.39 17.81 -4.03
N ASP A 166 -0.93 16.65 -4.41
CA ASP A 166 -2.36 16.47 -4.65
C ASP A 166 -3.18 16.60 -3.35
N ALA A 167 -4.50 16.69 -3.45
CA ALA A 167 -5.40 16.79 -2.30
C ALA A 167 -5.22 15.64 -1.28
N THR A 168 -4.86 14.45 -1.76
CA THR A 168 -4.57 13.26 -0.96
C THR A 168 -3.12 13.17 -0.47
N ARG A 169 -2.24 14.10 -0.86
CA ARG A 169 -0.79 14.11 -0.57
C ARG A 169 -0.09 12.78 -0.86
N THR A 170 -0.51 12.10 -1.92
CA THR A 170 0.08 10.83 -2.39
C THR A 170 1.00 11.02 -3.59
N PHE A 171 0.75 12.05 -4.42
CA PHE A 171 1.52 12.32 -5.63
C PHE A 171 1.75 13.82 -5.80
N CYS A 172 2.85 14.18 -6.45
CA CYS A 172 3.15 15.56 -6.83
C CYS A 172 2.59 15.84 -8.23
N ARG A 173 1.81 16.92 -8.37
CA ARG A 173 1.25 17.41 -9.63
C ARG A 173 1.97 18.68 -10.08
N THR A 174 2.18 18.85 -11.37
CA THR A 174 2.78 20.08 -11.92
C THR A 174 1.89 21.29 -11.66
N ILE A 175 2.50 22.39 -11.25
CA ILE A 175 1.80 23.66 -11.06
C ILE A 175 1.37 24.15 -12.44
N PRO A 176 0.07 24.44 -12.66
CA PRO A 176 -0.40 24.93 -13.95
C PRO A 176 0.18 26.31 -14.24
N GLU A 177 0.62 26.54 -15.48
CA GLU A 177 1.10 27.86 -15.87
C GLU A 177 0.00 28.93 -15.79
N ALA A 178 0.35 30.09 -15.21
CA ALA A 178 -0.47 31.29 -15.25
C ALA A 178 -0.01 32.17 -16.40
N TYR A 179 -0.88 32.40 -17.38
CA TYR A 179 -0.66 33.35 -18.47
C TYR A 179 -1.96 34.11 -18.75
N LEU A 180 -1.85 35.23 -19.48
CA LEU A 180 -3.00 36.06 -19.83
C LEU A 180 -3.86 35.34 -20.87
N ARG A 181 -4.80 34.56 -20.37
CA ARG A 181 -5.67 33.68 -21.13
C ARG A 181 -6.62 34.47 -22.05
N PRO A 182 -6.83 34.06 -23.32
CA PRO A 182 -7.72 34.75 -24.26
C PRO A 182 -9.19 34.76 -23.82
N ASP A 183 -9.57 33.82 -22.94
CA ASP A 183 -10.88 33.74 -22.28
C ASP A 183 -11.06 34.76 -21.14
N SER A 184 -10.01 35.44 -20.70
CA SER A 184 -10.12 36.47 -19.66
C SER A 184 -10.72 37.77 -20.21
N ALA A 185 -11.61 38.41 -19.43
CA ALA A 185 -12.27 39.66 -19.83
C ALA A 185 -11.27 40.77 -20.21
N TRP A 186 -10.14 40.85 -19.50
CA TRP A 186 -9.06 41.79 -19.77
C TRP A 186 -8.38 41.54 -21.12
N ALA A 187 -8.10 40.27 -21.45
CA ALA A 187 -7.54 39.90 -22.74
C ALA A 187 -8.52 40.20 -23.88
N ILE A 188 -9.80 39.89 -23.71
CA ILE A 188 -10.85 40.20 -24.69
C ILE A 188 -10.93 41.70 -24.94
N GLY A 189 -10.90 42.53 -23.89
CA GLY A 189 -10.88 43.98 -24.02
C GLY A 189 -9.66 44.49 -24.82
N ALA A 190 -8.46 43.97 -24.53
CA ALA A 190 -7.25 44.36 -25.24
C ALA A 190 -7.24 43.90 -26.72
N MET A 191 -7.71 42.68 -26.99
CA MET A 191 -7.80 42.12 -28.35
C MET A 191 -8.85 42.86 -29.20
N THR A 192 -10.00 43.21 -28.63
CA THR A 192 -11.05 43.97 -29.33
C THR A 192 -10.57 45.38 -29.67
N PHE A 193 -9.93 46.08 -28.73
CA PHE A 193 -9.33 47.39 -29.00
C PHE A 193 -8.24 47.31 -30.09
N SER A 194 -7.37 46.30 -30.02
CA SER A 194 -6.29 46.12 -30.99
C SER A 194 -6.81 45.77 -32.39
N SER A 195 -7.81 44.90 -32.50
CA SER A 195 -8.43 44.56 -33.79
C SER A 195 -9.11 45.76 -34.44
N VAL A 196 -9.83 46.58 -33.67
CA VAL A 196 -10.39 47.85 -34.18
C VAL A 196 -9.26 48.79 -34.65
N GLY A 197 -8.18 48.91 -33.88
CA GLY A 197 -7.00 49.68 -34.26
C GLY A 197 -6.35 49.22 -35.57
N ILE A 198 -6.22 47.91 -35.79
CA ILE A 198 -5.69 47.33 -37.04
C ILE A 198 -6.61 47.68 -38.21
N ILE A 199 -7.92 47.53 -38.07
CA ILE A 199 -8.89 47.82 -39.13
C ILE A 199 -8.81 49.31 -39.54
N ILE A 200 -8.79 50.22 -38.57
CA ILE A 200 -8.66 51.66 -38.82
C ILE A 200 -7.32 51.98 -39.50
N THR A 201 -6.23 51.40 -39.00
CA THR A 201 -4.88 51.64 -39.56
C THR A 201 -4.76 51.11 -40.99
N ALA A 202 -5.33 49.93 -41.28
CA ALA A 202 -5.38 49.36 -42.62
C ALA A 202 -6.21 50.22 -43.59
N PHE A 203 -7.34 50.77 -43.13
CA PHE A 203 -8.14 51.70 -43.91
C PHE A 203 -7.37 52.98 -44.25
N VAL A 204 -6.73 53.61 -43.26
CA VAL A 204 -5.89 54.81 -43.47
C VAL A 204 -4.73 54.51 -44.43
N CYS A 205 -4.08 53.35 -44.28
CA CYS A 205 -3.01 52.91 -45.17
C CYS A 205 -3.51 52.76 -46.63
N GLY A 206 -4.68 52.15 -46.82
CA GLY A 206 -5.30 52.01 -48.15
C GLY A 206 -5.61 53.36 -48.82
N VAL A 207 -6.15 54.32 -48.06
CA VAL A 207 -6.39 55.69 -48.54
C VAL A 207 -5.07 56.37 -48.94
N TRP A 208 -4.04 56.24 -48.10
CA TRP A 208 -2.71 56.81 -48.34
C TRP A 208 -2.05 56.25 -49.61
N VAL A 209 -2.11 54.94 -49.81
CA VAL A 209 -1.59 54.27 -51.01
C VAL A 209 -2.34 54.74 -52.26
N ARG A 210 -3.67 54.81 -52.20
CA ARG A 210 -4.51 55.23 -53.34
C ARG A 210 -4.32 56.71 -53.71
N HIS A 211 -4.13 57.58 -52.72
CA HIS A 211 -3.93 59.02 -52.92
C HIS A 211 -2.45 59.45 -52.84
N SER A 212 -1.53 58.52 -53.06
CA SER A 212 -0.07 58.73 -52.97
C SER A 212 0.48 59.81 -53.90
N GLY A 213 -0.26 60.18 -54.95
CA GLY A 213 0.07 61.27 -55.87
C GLY A 213 -0.41 62.67 -55.44
N THR A 214 -1.18 62.79 -54.36
CA THR A 214 -1.71 64.09 -53.92
C THR A 214 -0.61 64.98 -53.32
N PRO A 215 -0.63 66.31 -53.57
CA PRO A 215 0.42 67.22 -53.11
C PRO A 215 0.56 67.24 -51.58
N VAL A 216 -0.52 66.96 -50.85
CA VAL A 216 -0.55 66.85 -49.39
C VAL A 216 0.30 65.67 -48.89
N VAL A 217 0.08 64.48 -49.45
CA VAL A 217 0.84 63.25 -49.12
C VAL A 217 2.31 63.40 -49.50
N ARG A 218 2.58 64.09 -50.61
CA ARG A 218 3.94 64.30 -51.12
C ARG A 218 4.75 65.29 -50.27
N ALA A 219 4.10 66.35 -49.77
CA ALA A 219 4.71 67.33 -48.87
C ALA A 219 5.01 66.75 -47.47
N SER A 220 4.18 65.82 -46.99
CA SER A 220 4.34 65.20 -45.67
C SER A 220 5.44 64.14 -45.58
N GLY A 221 6.08 63.77 -46.70
CA GLY A 221 7.14 62.76 -46.75
C GLY A 221 6.59 61.32 -46.77
N ARG A 222 6.47 60.74 -47.97
CA ARG A 222 5.84 59.41 -48.17
C ARG A 222 6.48 58.30 -47.35
N GLU A 223 7.80 58.23 -47.35
CA GLU A 223 8.55 57.17 -46.66
C GLU A 223 8.33 57.22 -45.15
N LEU A 224 8.31 58.43 -44.57
CA LEU A 224 8.13 58.62 -43.13
C LEU A 224 6.73 58.20 -42.68
N SER A 225 5.69 58.58 -43.43
CA SER A 225 4.31 58.18 -43.11
C SER A 225 4.10 56.67 -43.22
N TYR A 226 4.72 55.99 -44.19
CA TYR A 226 4.66 54.52 -44.29
C TYR A 226 5.36 53.82 -43.12
N VAL A 227 6.52 54.33 -42.68
CA VAL A 227 7.23 53.80 -41.50
C VAL A 227 6.37 53.95 -40.23
N LEU A 228 5.72 55.10 -40.05
CA LEU A 228 4.83 55.33 -38.91
C LEU A 228 3.61 54.38 -38.93
N LEU A 229 2.95 54.22 -40.08
CA LEU A 229 1.80 53.31 -40.21
C LEU A 229 2.20 51.85 -39.98
N ALA A 230 3.37 51.42 -40.48
CA ALA A 230 3.91 50.09 -40.23
C ALA A 230 4.21 49.87 -38.74
N GLY A 231 4.78 50.87 -38.06
CA GLY A 231 5.02 50.83 -36.62
C GLY A 231 3.72 50.68 -35.82
N ILE A 232 2.69 51.48 -36.14
CA ILE A 232 1.37 51.40 -35.48
C ILE A 232 0.74 50.01 -35.68
N LEU A 233 0.82 49.46 -36.89
CA LEU A 233 0.28 48.13 -37.18
C LEU A 233 1.03 47.03 -36.44
N MET A 234 2.36 47.14 -36.32
CA MET A 234 3.16 46.23 -35.48
C MET A 234 2.78 46.34 -34.01
N CYS A 235 2.62 47.55 -33.46
CA CYS A 235 2.19 47.75 -32.08
C CYS A 235 0.86 47.05 -31.77
N TYR A 236 -0.15 47.19 -32.64
CA TYR A 236 -1.42 46.48 -32.46
C TYR A 236 -1.33 44.96 -32.70
N SER A 237 -0.30 44.47 -33.37
CA SER A 237 -0.09 43.03 -33.59
C SER A 237 0.59 42.38 -32.37
N VAL A 238 1.48 43.10 -31.67
CA VAL A 238 2.18 42.62 -30.46
C VAL A 238 1.21 42.28 -29.33
N THR A 239 0.06 42.98 -29.22
CA THR A 239 -0.96 42.68 -28.21
C THR A 239 -1.52 41.27 -28.34
N PHE A 240 -1.68 40.76 -29.56
CA PHE A 240 -2.08 39.36 -29.78
C PHE A 240 -0.98 38.39 -29.35
N ALA A 241 0.29 38.70 -29.63
CA ALA A 241 1.43 37.89 -29.21
C ALA A 241 1.58 37.80 -27.67
N LEU A 242 1.08 38.80 -26.93
CA LEU A 242 1.07 38.83 -25.46
C LEU A 242 -0.06 37.99 -24.83
N VAL A 243 -1.18 37.79 -25.55
CA VAL A 243 -2.36 37.06 -25.05
C VAL A 243 -2.27 35.56 -25.31
N PHE A 244 -1.55 35.14 -26.36
CA PHE A 244 -1.41 33.70 -26.62
C PHE A 244 -0.45 33.03 -25.63
N ARG A 245 -0.61 31.69 -25.49
CA ARG A 245 0.25 30.88 -24.62
C ARG A 245 1.72 31.15 -24.98
N PRO A 246 2.57 31.50 -24.00
CA PRO A 246 3.96 31.81 -24.28
C PRO A 246 4.65 30.59 -24.90
N THR A 247 5.27 30.80 -26.05
CA THR A 247 6.17 29.84 -26.73
C THR A 247 7.51 30.53 -26.95
N ASP A 248 8.57 29.77 -27.20
CA ASP A 248 9.90 30.35 -27.41
C ASP A 248 9.91 31.42 -28.53
N LEU A 249 9.13 31.20 -29.58
CA LEU A 249 8.94 32.16 -30.67
C LEU A 249 8.23 33.44 -30.18
N LEU A 250 7.11 33.30 -29.47
CA LEU A 250 6.34 34.46 -28.98
C LEU A 250 7.14 35.26 -27.95
N CYS A 251 7.88 34.60 -27.06
CA CYS A 251 8.79 35.27 -26.13
C CYS A 251 9.91 36.02 -26.86
N SER A 252 10.42 35.48 -27.97
CA SER A 252 11.40 36.20 -28.81
C SER A 252 10.80 37.40 -29.54
N ILE A 253 9.51 37.35 -29.92
CA ILE A 253 8.81 38.47 -30.57
C ILE A 253 8.48 39.59 -29.56
N GLN A 254 8.25 39.23 -28.30
CA GLN A 254 7.97 40.17 -27.22
C GLN A 254 9.21 40.94 -26.72
N ARG A 255 10.42 40.44 -26.97
CA ARG A 255 11.68 41.02 -26.51
C ARG A 255 12.15 42.15 -27.43
#